data_AF-A0A8J6SA15-F1
#
_entry.id   AF-A0A8J6SA15-F1
#
_cell.length_a   1.000
_cell.length_b   1.000
_cell.length_c   1.000
_cell.angle_alpha   90.00
_cell.angle_beta   90.00
_cell.angle_gamma   90.00
#
_symmetry.space_group_name_H-M   'P 1'
#
loop_
_entity.id
_entity.type
_entity.pdbx_description
1 polymer ?
#
loop_
_entity_poly.entity_id
_entity_poly.type
_entity_poly.pdbx_seq_one_letter_code
_entity_poly.pdbx_strand_id
1 'polypeptide(L)'
;MGKAGADDWKTPLGFYEKAIAELERTREEFQTELQILRELQASHVNLKAEFQTEIQDLKSEIQNYQRQLETTKVELKSTKTELQTTNERFENLVTETQKIAEYAYVKSNEAETTANSANSEIESVKAGIEDGTIIAHKALMLQGKDDQHWMRFRELDSVNNHCFQVWKSNDDTWHKISGLGVDYRKLEQLLAAGKWQEADEETFKKMLEVAGRQKEGCLKNEDIDKFFCEDIRTIDQLWVKYSNGHFGLSVQIHIYKSLGGAIKYDSKIWQDFGDRIGWRANNQWLWYRYINFSTAAPAGHLPARIWDDWGGGGVGSFYSLASKLLSCNI
;
A
#
# COMPACT_ATOMS: atom_id res chain seq x y z
N MET A 1 74.08 -90.61 -69.26
CA MET A 1 74.61 -91.99 -69.41
C MET A 1 73.43 -92.93 -69.26
N GLY A 2 73.00 -93.77 -70.20
CA GLY A 2 73.40 -94.02 -71.57
C GLY A 2 72.32 -94.90 -72.23
N LYS A 3 72.20 -94.75 -73.56
CA LYS A 3 71.56 -95.67 -74.53
C LYS A 3 70.08 -96.00 -74.34
N ALA A 4 69.22 -95.09 -74.79
CA ALA A 4 68.04 -95.48 -75.55
C ALA A 4 68.53 -95.97 -76.93
N GLY A 5 68.24 -97.23 -77.27
CA GLY A 5 68.66 -97.84 -78.52
C GLY A 5 67.68 -98.89 -78.99
N ALA A 6 67.22 -98.70 -80.23
CA ALA A 6 66.54 -99.61 -81.14
C ALA A 6 65.00 -99.69 -81.11
N ASP A 7 64.42 -99.35 -82.27
CA ASP A 7 63.04 -99.59 -82.72
C ASP A 7 62.61 -101.07 -82.56
N ASP A 8 62.03 -101.43 -81.42
CA ASP A 8 61.48 -102.78 -81.13
C ASP A 8 59.95 -102.86 -81.27
N TRP A 9 59.33 -101.98 -82.08
CA TRP A 9 57.87 -101.99 -82.29
C TRP A 9 57.40 -103.04 -83.31
N LYS A 10 58.28 -103.93 -83.78
CA LYS A 10 57.97 -104.97 -84.79
C LYS A 10 57.94 -106.39 -84.23
N THR A 11 58.07 -106.57 -82.92
CA THR A 11 57.88 -107.85 -82.24
C THR A 11 56.63 -107.81 -81.36
N PRO A 12 55.86 -108.92 -81.24
CA PRO A 12 54.72 -108.97 -80.33
C PRO A 12 55.07 -108.57 -78.89
N LEU A 13 56.31 -108.86 -78.43
CA LEU A 13 56.79 -108.55 -77.08
C LEU A 13 56.94 -107.05 -76.81
N GLY A 14 57.55 -106.28 -77.73
CA GLY A 14 57.72 -104.83 -77.56
C GLY A 14 56.40 -104.05 -77.50
N PHE A 15 55.33 -104.55 -78.14
CA PHE A 15 53.97 -104.01 -77.98
C PHE A 15 53.43 -104.20 -76.56
N TYR A 16 53.65 -105.37 -75.95
CA TYR A 16 53.22 -105.65 -74.58
C TYR A 16 54.00 -104.81 -73.56
N GLU A 17 55.31 -104.63 -73.74
CA GLU A 17 56.14 -103.81 -72.84
C GLU A 17 55.74 -102.33 -72.84
N LYS A 18 55.46 -101.75 -74.02
CA LYS A 18 54.97 -100.37 -74.12
C LYS A 18 53.57 -100.21 -73.50
N ALA A 19 52.66 -101.17 -73.73
CA ALA A 19 51.34 -101.16 -73.12
C ALA A 19 51.40 -101.27 -71.59
N ILE A 20 52.33 -102.09 -71.06
CA ILE A 20 52.59 -102.17 -69.61
C ILE A 20 53.10 -100.84 -69.09
N ALA A 21 54.09 -100.21 -69.72
CA ALA A 21 54.62 -98.91 -69.29
C ALA A 21 53.54 -97.79 -69.32
N GLU A 22 52.64 -97.78 -70.31
CA GLU A 22 51.50 -96.85 -70.36
C GLU A 22 50.48 -97.13 -69.24
N LEU A 23 50.21 -98.41 -68.92
CA LEU A 23 49.35 -98.81 -67.80
C LEU A 23 49.96 -98.43 -66.44
N GLU A 24 51.29 -98.52 -66.30
CA GLU A 24 51.97 -98.11 -65.07
C GLU A 24 51.96 -96.59 -64.89
N ARG A 25 52.19 -95.83 -65.96
CA ARG A 25 52.08 -94.36 -65.94
C ARG A 25 50.68 -93.90 -65.55
N THR A 26 49.65 -94.50 -66.16
CA THR A 26 48.25 -94.17 -65.81
C THR A 26 47.90 -94.59 -64.38
N ARG A 27 48.43 -95.73 -63.89
CA ARG A 27 48.28 -96.13 -62.47
C ARG A 27 48.90 -95.09 -61.53
N GLU A 28 50.08 -94.57 -61.83
CA GLU A 28 50.75 -93.54 -61.03
C GLU A 28 50.00 -92.19 -61.07
N GLU A 29 49.48 -91.80 -62.24
CA GLU A 29 48.60 -90.63 -62.41
C GLU A 29 47.33 -90.78 -61.55
N PHE A 30 46.64 -91.93 -61.64
CA PHE A 30 45.47 -92.22 -60.81
C PHE A 30 45.78 -92.25 -59.30
N GLN A 31 46.95 -92.77 -58.89
CA GLN A 31 47.37 -92.74 -57.48
C GLN A 31 47.60 -91.31 -56.99
N THR A 32 48.18 -90.45 -57.83
CA THR A 32 48.39 -89.03 -57.52
C THR A 32 47.05 -88.29 -57.41
N GLU A 33 46.13 -88.50 -58.35
CA GLU A 33 44.78 -87.92 -58.29
C GLU A 33 44.00 -88.38 -57.06
N LEU A 34 44.09 -89.67 -56.71
CA LEU A 34 43.49 -90.22 -55.48
C LEU A 34 44.06 -89.58 -54.22
N GLN A 35 45.36 -89.28 -54.19
CA GLN A 35 46.00 -88.61 -53.07
C GLN A 35 45.49 -87.17 -52.92
N ILE A 36 45.40 -86.42 -54.03
CA ILE A 36 44.83 -85.06 -54.05
C ILE A 36 43.37 -85.08 -53.58
N LEU A 37 42.57 -86.04 -54.04
CA LEU A 37 41.18 -86.18 -53.61
C LEU A 37 41.05 -86.44 -52.11
N ARG A 38 41.93 -87.25 -51.52
CA ARG A 38 41.96 -87.48 -50.06
C ARG A 38 42.32 -86.23 -49.29
N GLU A 39 43.30 -85.46 -49.76
CA GLU A 39 43.71 -84.19 -49.15
C GLU A 39 42.58 -83.16 -49.23
N LEU A 40 41.92 -83.06 -50.38
CA LEU A 40 40.77 -82.17 -50.58
C LEU A 40 39.58 -82.58 -49.69
N GLN A 41 39.33 -83.88 -49.54
CA GLN A 41 38.30 -84.39 -48.64
C GLN A 41 38.62 -84.07 -47.17
N ALA A 42 39.89 -84.22 -46.74
CA ALA A 42 40.32 -83.86 -45.40
C ALA A 42 40.19 -82.34 -45.15
N SER A 43 40.62 -81.52 -46.11
CA SER A 43 40.46 -80.06 -46.05
C SER A 43 38.99 -79.64 -45.96
N HIS A 44 38.11 -80.26 -46.75
CA HIS A 44 36.67 -79.99 -46.68
C HIS A 44 36.08 -80.36 -45.31
N VAL A 45 36.48 -81.48 -44.73
CA VAL A 45 36.03 -81.88 -43.37
C VAL A 45 36.51 -80.87 -42.33
N ASN A 46 37.77 -80.43 -42.39
CA ASN A 46 38.31 -79.42 -41.47
C ASN A 46 37.58 -78.08 -41.61
N LEU A 47 37.44 -77.58 -42.84
CA LEU A 47 36.76 -76.31 -43.11
C LEU A 47 35.29 -76.36 -42.65
N LYS A 48 34.61 -77.49 -42.85
CA LYS A 48 33.26 -77.72 -42.33
C LYS A 48 33.23 -77.64 -40.80
N ALA A 49 34.21 -78.22 -40.12
CA ALA A 49 34.30 -78.19 -38.65
C ALA A 49 34.59 -76.77 -38.13
N GLU A 50 35.45 -76.01 -38.82
CA GLU A 50 35.75 -74.61 -38.51
C GLU A 50 34.50 -73.74 -38.63
N PHE A 51 33.80 -73.80 -39.77
CA PHE A 51 32.53 -73.06 -39.94
C PHE A 51 31.48 -73.47 -38.92
N GLN A 52 31.41 -74.75 -38.55
CA GLN A 52 30.45 -75.22 -37.57
C GLN A 52 30.75 -74.72 -36.16
N THR A 53 32.04 -74.55 -35.82
CA THR A 53 32.48 -73.91 -34.56
C THR A 53 32.12 -72.43 -34.58
N GLU A 54 32.48 -71.70 -35.64
CA GLU A 54 32.21 -70.27 -35.76
C GLU A 54 30.70 -69.95 -35.71
N ILE A 55 29.88 -70.78 -36.36
CA ILE A 55 28.41 -70.66 -36.27
C ILE A 55 27.92 -70.83 -34.82
N GLN A 56 28.51 -71.73 -34.03
CA GLN A 56 28.10 -71.91 -32.65
C GLN A 56 28.57 -70.80 -31.72
N ASP A 57 29.75 -70.26 -31.96
CA ASP A 57 30.26 -69.11 -31.22
C ASP A 57 29.38 -67.88 -31.48
N LEU A 58 29.09 -67.59 -32.75
CA LEU A 58 28.17 -66.52 -33.15
C LEU A 58 26.77 -66.72 -32.56
N LYS A 59 26.27 -67.97 -32.52
CA LYS A 59 24.97 -68.27 -31.90
C LYS A 59 24.97 -67.98 -30.40
N SER A 60 26.04 -68.35 -29.70
CA SER A 60 26.20 -68.11 -28.27
C SER A 60 26.29 -66.60 -27.97
N GLU A 61 27.00 -65.85 -28.82
CA GLU A 61 27.11 -64.40 -28.72
C GLU A 61 25.78 -63.69 -28.95
N ILE A 62 25.02 -64.08 -30.00
CA ILE A 62 23.67 -63.57 -30.26
C ILE A 62 22.75 -63.84 -29.07
N GLN A 63 22.81 -65.03 -28.47
CA GLN A 63 22.02 -65.35 -27.28
C GLN A 63 22.40 -64.49 -26.07
N ASN A 64 23.69 -64.19 -25.90
CA ASN A 64 24.14 -63.28 -24.85
C ASN A 64 23.59 -61.86 -25.06
N TYR A 65 23.69 -61.32 -26.28
CA TYR A 65 23.14 -60.01 -26.62
C TYR A 65 21.63 -59.95 -26.43
N GLN A 66 20.90 -60.99 -26.82
CA GLN A 66 19.45 -61.08 -26.58
C GLN A 66 19.12 -61.05 -25.09
N ARG A 67 19.92 -61.73 -24.25
CA ARG A 67 19.72 -61.73 -22.80
C ARG A 67 19.99 -60.34 -22.20
N GLN A 68 21.06 -59.66 -22.63
CA GLN A 68 21.36 -58.29 -22.20
C GLN A 68 20.28 -57.29 -22.64
N LEU A 69 19.79 -57.42 -23.86
CA LEU A 69 18.71 -56.59 -24.39
C LEU A 69 17.43 -56.74 -23.54
N GLU A 70 17.10 -57.97 -23.14
CA GLU A 70 15.89 -58.18 -22.36
C GLU A 70 16.05 -57.71 -20.91
N THR A 71 17.24 -57.83 -20.31
CA THR A 71 17.55 -57.22 -19.00
C THR A 71 17.39 -55.70 -19.06
N THR A 72 18.04 -55.04 -20.01
CA THR A 72 17.98 -53.58 -20.16
C THR A 72 16.55 -53.08 -20.43
N LYS A 73 15.76 -53.83 -21.18
CA LYS A 73 14.34 -53.53 -21.41
C LYS A 73 13.50 -53.62 -20.13
N VAL A 74 13.77 -54.58 -19.26
CA VAL A 74 13.10 -54.69 -17.95
C VAL A 74 13.47 -53.52 -17.05
N GLU A 75 14.75 -53.15 -16.98
CA GLU A 75 15.22 -51.99 -16.23
C GLU A 75 14.61 -50.69 -16.76
N LEU A 76 14.55 -50.52 -18.08
CA LEU A 76 13.91 -49.36 -18.73
C LEU A 76 12.41 -49.29 -18.41
N LYS A 77 11.73 -50.44 -18.30
CA LYS A 77 10.33 -50.49 -17.88
C LYS A 77 10.16 -50.08 -16.42
N SER A 78 11.04 -50.54 -15.52
CA SER A 78 11.02 -50.17 -14.10
C SER A 78 11.24 -48.67 -13.91
N THR A 79 12.30 -48.14 -14.52
CA THR A 79 12.62 -46.70 -14.46
C THR A 79 11.50 -45.85 -15.04
N LYS A 80 10.84 -46.29 -16.13
CA LYS A 80 9.64 -45.62 -16.65
C LYS A 80 8.50 -45.56 -15.63
N THR A 81 8.23 -46.66 -14.91
CA THR A 81 7.18 -46.67 -13.88
C THR A 81 7.51 -45.80 -12.68
N GLU A 82 8.78 -45.74 -12.28
CA GLU A 82 9.26 -44.83 -11.23
C GLU A 82 9.13 -43.36 -11.65
N LEU A 83 9.47 -43.04 -12.90
CA LEU A 83 9.28 -41.70 -13.47
C LEU A 83 7.81 -41.29 -13.50
N GLN A 84 6.90 -42.20 -13.86
CA GLN A 84 5.46 -41.92 -13.83
C GLN A 84 4.98 -41.66 -12.40
N THR A 85 5.39 -42.48 -11.44
CA THR A 85 5.02 -42.33 -10.03
C THR A 85 5.55 -41.02 -9.45
N THR A 86 6.78 -40.64 -9.80
CA THR A 86 7.37 -39.37 -9.35
C THR A 86 6.65 -38.17 -9.98
N ASN A 87 6.29 -38.25 -11.27
CA ASN A 87 5.50 -37.21 -11.93
C ASN A 87 4.14 -36.99 -11.23
N GLU A 88 3.42 -38.07 -10.90
CA GLU A 88 2.17 -37.97 -10.13
C GLU A 88 2.37 -37.32 -8.76
N ARG A 89 3.47 -37.61 -8.06
CA ARG A 89 3.81 -36.95 -6.79
C ARG A 89 4.10 -35.46 -6.98
N PHE A 90 4.80 -35.08 -8.06
CA PHE A 90 5.06 -33.68 -8.37
C PHE A 90 3.77 -32.92 -8.68
N GLU A 91 2.86 -33.46 -9.47
CA GLU A 91 1.56 -32.85 -9.74
C GLU A 91 0.76 -32.63 -8.44
N ASN A 92 0.74 -33.63 -7.56
CA ASN A 92 0.09 -33.49 -6.24
C ASN A 92 0.74 -32.37 -5.40
N LEU A 93 2.07 -32.29 -5.36
CA LEU A 93 2.78 -31.21 -4.66
C LEU A 93 2.49 -29.83 -5.26
N VAL A 94 2.41 -29.72 -6.58
CA VAL A 94 2.05 -28.47 -7.28
C VAL A 94 0.64 -28.03 -6.87
N THR A 95 -0.34 -28.93 -6.87
CA THR A 95 -1.71 -28.57 -6.46
C THR A 95 -1.79 -28.15 -4.99
N GLU A 96 -1.05 -28.80 -4.10
CA GLU A 96 -1.05 -28.46 -2.67
C GLU A 96 -0.36 -27.12 -2.40
N THR A 97 0.77 -26.87 -3.06
CA THR A 97 1.46 -25.57 -2.98
C THR A 97 0.61 -24.43 -3.54
N GLN A 98 -0.16 -24.67 -4.60
CA GLN A 98 -1.11 -23.69 -5.11
C GLN A 98 -2.22 -23.35 -4.10
N LYS A 99 -2.81 -24.34 -3.43
CA LYS A 99 -3.80 -24.09 -2.35
C LYS A 99 -3.20 -23.28 -1.21
N ILE A 100 -1.98 -23.60 -0.79
CA ILE A 100 -1.28 -22.86 0.27
C ILE A 100 -1.05 -21.41 -0.15
N ALA A 101 -0.63 -21.18 -1.40
CA ALA A 101 -0.41 -19.84 -1.92
C ALA A 101 -1.71 -19.02 -1.98
N GLU A 102 -2.81 -19.61 -2.43
CA GLU A 102 -4.13 -18.97 -2.44
C GLU A 102 -4.61 -18.62 -1.03
N TYR A 103 -4.48 -19.55 -0.08
CA TYR A 103 -4.82 -19.30 1.33
C TYR A 103 -3.99 -18.16 1.93
N ALA A 104 -2.68 -18.16 1.70
CA ALA A 104 -1.78 -17.11 2.18
C ALA A 104 -2.14 -15.75 1.58
N TYR A 105 -2.48 -15.70 0.29
CA TYR A 105 -2.92 -14.47 -0.38
C TYR A 105 -4.19 -13.90 0.25
N VAL A 106 -5.22 -14.74 0.47
CA VAL A 106 -6.46 -14.32 1.14
C VAL A 106 -6.18 -13.79 2.55
N LYS A 107 -5.38 -14.51 3.34
CA LYS A 107 -5.02 -14.09 4.70
C LYS A 107 -4.24 -12.78 4.74
N SER A 108 -3.38 -12.54 3.75
CA SER A 108 -2.66 -11.26 3.61
C SER A 108 -3.63 -10.10 3.38
N ASN A 109 -4.60 -10.26 2.49
CA ASN A 109 -5.59 -9.21 2.19
C ASN A 109 -6.53 -8.94 3.38
N GLU A 110 -6.94 -9.98 4.10
CA GLU A 110 -7.72 -9.83 5.35
C GLU A 110 -6.93 -9.04 6.41
N ALA A 111 -5.64 -9.35 6.57
CA ALA A 111 -4.77 -8.64 7.49
C ALA A 111 -4.56 -7.18 7.09
N GLU A 112 -4.37 -6.89 5.80
CA GLU A 112 -4.25 -5.53 5.26
C GLU A 112 -5.54 -4.73 5.50
N THR A 113 -6.70 -5.33 5.23
CA THR A 113 -8.00 -4.67 5.47
C THR A 113 -8.20 -4.35 6.95
N THR A 114 -7.85 -5.29 7.83
CA THR A 114 -7.91 -5.10 9.29
C THR A 114 -6.96 -3.99 9.75
N ALA A 115 -5.74 -3.96 9.22
CA ALA A 115 -4.76 -2.93 9.52
C ALA A 115 -5.22 -1.55 9.04
N ASN A 116 -5.78 -1.45 7.84
CA ASN A 116 -6.33 -0.20 7.31
C ASN A 116 -7.52 0.31 8.14
N SER A 117 -8.41 -0.59 8.57
CA SER A 117 -9.51 -0.25 9.48
C SER A 117 -9.00 0.28 10.82
N ALA A 118 -8.06 -0.43 11.44
CA ALA A 118 -7.45 -0.02 12.70
C ALA A 118 -6.72 1.33 12.56
N ASN A 119 -6.03 1.55 11.43
CA ASN A 119 -5.35 2.82 11.17
C ASN A 119 -6.35 3.98 11.01
N SER A 120 -7.49 3.74 10.33
CA SER A 120 -8.58 4.71 10.25
C SER A 120 -9.16 5.04 11.63
N GLU A 121 -9.35 4.04 12.50
CA GLU A 121 -9.81 4.26 13.87
C GLU A 121 -8.79 5.06 14.68
N ILE A 122 -7.50 4.73 14.57
CA ILE A 122 -6.40 5.46 15.23
C ILE A 122 -6.38 6.92 14.79
N GLU A 123 -6.48 7.19 13.49
CA GLU A 123 -6.51 8.57 12.97
C GLU A 123 -7.75 9.32 13.47
N SER A 124 -8.92 8.67 13.53
CA SER A 124 -10.12 9.27 14.13
C SER A 124 -9.94 9.57 15.62
N VAL A 125 -9.32 8.66 16.38
CA VAL A 125 -9.05 8.87 17.80
C VAL A 125 -8.05 10.00 17.99
N LYS A 126 -7.00 10.04 17.17
CA LYS A 126 -5.99 11.09 17.21
C LYS A 126 -6.61 12.46 16.91
N ALA A 127 -7.41 12.57 15.85
CA ALA A 127 -8.15 13.79 15.53
C ALA A 127 -9.06 14.21 16.68
N GLY A 128 -9.81 13.27 17.27
CA GLY A 128 -10.67 13.52 18.43
C GLY A 128 -9.94 13.89 19.73
N ILE A 129 -8.65 13.56 19.85
CA ILE A 129 -7.78 14.01 20.95
C ILE A 129 -7.26 15.41 20.64
N GLU A 130 -6.80 15.66 19.42
CA GLU A 130 -6.27 16.95 18.95
C GLU A 130 -7.34 18.05 18.97
N ASP A 131 -8.58 17.73 18.60
CA ASP A 131 -9.71 18.66 18.63
C ASP A 131 -10.45 18.71 19.99
N GLY A 132 -10.10 17.82 20.92
CA GLY A 132 -10.65 17.75 22.28
C GLY A 132 -11.99 17.00 22.42
N THR A 133 -12.60 16.49 21.35
CA THR A 133 -13.90 15.81 21.37
C THR A 133 -13.92 14.56 22.24
N ILE A 134 -12.86 13.72 22.16
CA ILE A 134 -12.76 12.49 22.96
C ILE A 134 -12.51 12.80 24.43
N ILE A 135 -11.73 13.84 24.71
CA ILE A 135 -11.49 14.32 26.09
C ILE A 135 -12.81 14.82 26.69
N ALA A 136 -13.60 15.58 25.94
CA ALA A 136 -14.93 16.03 26.36
C ALA A 136 -15.89 14.85 26.59
N HIS A 137 -15.90 13.84 25.71
CA HIS A 137 -16.74 12.64 25.86
C HIS A 137 -16.35 11.80 27.10
N LYS A 138 -15.05 11.67 27.40
CA LYS A 138 -14.58 11.00 28.62
C LYS A 138 -14.85 11.83 29.88
N ALA A 139 -14.70 13.16 29.82
CA ALA A 139 -15.10 14.07 30.89
C ALA A 139 -16.60 13.96 31.19
N LEU A 140 -17.41 13.65 30.18
CA LEU A 140 -18.83 13.31 30.34
C LEU A 140 -19.09 12.04 31.16
N MET A 141 -18.23 11.03 30.98
CA MET A 141 -18.29 9.75 31.71
C MET A 141 -17.71 9.85 33.13
N LEU A 142 -16.88 10.86 33.39
CA LEU A 142 -16.49 11.28 34.74
C LEU A 142 -17.70 11.99 35.38
N GLN A 143 -18.77 11.24 35.65
CA GLN A 143 -19.74 11.62 36.65
C GLN A 143 -19.00 11.70 37.99
N GLY A 144 -18.58 12.91 38.33
CA GLY A 144 -18.29 13.30 39.70
C GLY A 144 -19.53 12.96 40.52
N LYS A 145 -19.38 11.92 41.34
CA LYS A 145 -20.27 11.58 42.42
C LYS A 145 -20.19 12.71 43.46
N ASP A 146 -21.03 13.72 43.30
CA ASP A 146 -21.46 14.63 44.35
C ASP A 146 -22.99 14.63 44.29
N ASP A 147 -23.64 14.24 45.39
CA ASP A 147 -25.08 14.02 45.49
C ASP A 147 -25.91 15.32 45.36
N GLN A 148 -25.29 16.44 44.98
CA GLN A 148 -25.89 17.79 44.89
C GLN A 148 -25.94 18.37 43.47
N HIS A 149 -25.23 17.81 42.48
CA HIS A 149 -25.11 18.43 41.14
C HIS A 149 -25.17 17.39 40.01
N TRP A 150 -26.12 17.56 39.08
CA TRP A 150 -26.28 16.66 37.92
C TRP A 150 -25.75 17.31 36.64
N MET A 151 -24.88 16.60 35.93
CA MET A 151 -24.31 17.04 34.65
C MET A 151 -24.88 16.18 33.52
N ARG A 152 -25.26 16.80 32.39
CA ARG A 152 -25.68 16.06 31.19
C ARG A 152 -25.10 16.66 29.93
N PHE A 153 -24.89 15.82 28.93
CA PHE A 153 -24.76 16.26 27.55
C PHE A 153 -26.14 16.33 26.92
N ARG A 154 -26.39 17.38 26.15
CA ARG A 154 -27.55 17.43 25.26
C ARG A 154 -27.00 17.47 23.83
N GLU A 155 -27.26 16.41 23.08
CA GLU A 155 -27.11 16.42 21.63
C GLU A 155 -28.12 17.43 21.07
N LEU A 156 -27.61 18.46 20.40
CA LEU A 156 -28.40 19.38 19.61
C LEU A 156 -27.92 19.22 18.17
N ASP A 157 -28.85 19.38 17.22
CA ASP A 157 -28.67 19.10 15.79
C ASP A 157 -27.44 19.77 15.15
N SER A 158 -27.16 19.43 13.88
CA SER A 158 -25.98 19.90 13.12
C SER A 158 -25.82 21.42 13.01
N VAL A 159 -26.81 22.20 13.46
CA VAL A 159 -26.80 23.67 13.49
C VAL A 159 -26.36 24.19 14.86
N ASN A 160 -26.54 23.41 15.92
CA ASN A 160 -26.29 23.78 17.30
C ASN A 160 -25.30 22.79 17.91
N ASN A 161 -24.00 23.11 17.87
CA ASN A 161 -22.93 22.31 18.49
C ASN A 161 -23.34 21.74 19.85
N HIS A 162 -22.86 20.53 20.17
CA HIS A 162 -23.15 19.87 21.44
C HIS A 162 -22.90 20.79 22.63
N CYS A 163 -23.91 21.02 23.47
CA CYS A 163 -23.76 21.85 24.66
C CYS A 163 -23.69 20.99 25.92
N PHE A 164 -22.63 21.17 26.71
CA PHE A 164 -22.54 20.63 28.05
C PHE A 164 -23.51 21.42 28.95
N GLN A 165 -24.36 20.77 29.75
CA GLN A 165 -25.31 21.46 30.63
C GLN A 165 -25.12 21.03 32.08
N VAL A 166 -25.15 21.99 33.00
CA VAL A 166 -25.15 21.75 34.44
C VAL A 166 -26.49 22.13 35.04
N TRP A 167 -27.04 21.22 35.83
CA TRP A 167 -28.19 21.46 36.67
C TRP A 167 -27.77 22.25 37.91
N LYS A 168 -28.40 23.39 38.16
CA LYS A 168 -28.18 24.13 39.41
C LYS A 168 -29.37 23.90 40.34
N SER A 169 -29.10 23.33 41.51
CA SER A 169 -30.11 23.01 42.52
C SER A 169 -30.78 24.24 43.16
N ASN A 170 -30.15 25.41 43.05
CA ASN A 170 -30.65 26.65 43.61
C ASN A 170 -31.80 27.30 42.80
N ASP A 171 -31.88 27.02 41.51
CA ASP A 171 -32.88 27.59 40.60
C ASP A 171 -33.69 26.56 39.82
N ASP A 172 -33.39 25.26 40.01
CA ASP A 172 -34.09 24.13 39.39
C ASP A 172 -34.07 24.18 37.84
N THR A 173 -32.98 24.72 37.26
CA THR A 173 -32.85 24.84 35.80
C THR A 173 -31.53 24.30 35.25
N TRP A 174 -31.55 23.94 33.97
CA TRP A 174 -30.39 23.49 33.20
C TRP A 174 -29.68 24.68 32.54
N HIS A 175 -28.40 24.85 32.83
CA HIS A 175 -27.57 25.94 32.28
C HIS A 175 -26.60 25.40 31.23
N LYS A 176 -26.49 26.06 30.06
CA LYS A 176 -25.49 25.72 29.05
C LYS A 176 -24.10 26.14 29.53
N ILE A 177 -23.13 25.27 29.30
CA ILE A 177 -21.71 25.52 29.33
C ILE A 177 -21.28 25.64 27.87
N SER A 178 -21.43 26.84 27.29
CA SER A 178 -20.42 27.34 26.34
C SER A 178 -19.10 27.44 27.10
N GLY A 179 -17.96 27.65 26.44
CA GLY A 179 -16.63 27.66 27.10
C GLY A 179 -16.59 28.38 28.45
N LEU A 180 -17.45 29.38 28.68
CA LEU A 180 -17.76 29.97 29.98
C LEU A 180 -19.26 30.27 30.26
N GLY A 181 -20.22 29.58 29.63
CA GLY A 181 -21.67 29.85 29.83
C GLY A 181 -22.13 31.21 29.31
N VAL A 182 -21.34 31.82 28.41
CA VAL A 182 -21.58 33.12 27.80
C VAL A 182 -22.81 33.07 26.88
N ASP A 183 -23.77 33.94 27.17
CA ASP A 183 -25.02 34.09 26.41
C ASP A 183 -24.87 35.11 25.27
N TYR A 184 -24.95 34.62 24.03
CA TYR A 184 -24.86 35.41 22.80
C TYR A 184 -26.22 35.85 22.22
N ARG A 185 -27.35 35.55 22.88
CA ARG A 185 -28.69 35.90 22.36
C ARG A 185 -28.86 37.40 22.09
N LYS A 186 -28.28 38.25 22.95
CA LYS A 186 -28.31 39.69 22.76
C LYS A 186 -27.52 40.13 21.53
N LEU A 187 -26.36 39.53 21.29
CA LEU A 187 -25.57 39.77 20.08
C LEU A 187 -26.37 39.36 18.82
N GLU A 188 -26.97 38.17 18.84
CA GLU A 188 -27.83 37.69 17.74
C GLU A 188 -28.98 38.66 17.45
N GLN A 189 -29.68 39.15 18.48
CA GLN A 189 -30.78 40.10 18.32
C GLN A 189 -30.33 41.43 17.71
N LEU A 190 -29.17 41.94 18.12
CA LEU A 190 -28.62 43.19 17.58
C LEU A 190 -28.21 43.04 16.12
N LEU A 191 -27.55 41.93 15.77
CA LEU A 191 -27.15 41.62 14.40
C LEU A 191 -28.37 41.41 13.49
N ALA A 192 -29.38 40.66 13.96
CA ALA A 192 -30.64 40.47 13.24
C ALA A 192 -31.39 41.78 12.97
N ALA A 193 -31.25 42.75 13.87
CA ALA A 193 -31.85 44.08 13.73
C ALA A 193 -30.99 45.07 12.90
N GLY A 194 -29.82 44.65 12.40
CA GLY A 194 -28.89 45.53 11.66
C GLY A 194 -28.25 46.63 12.54
N LYS A 195 -28.24 46.44 13.85
CA LYS A 195 -27.64 47.38 14.83
C LYS A 195 -26.14 47.10 14.98
N TRP A 196 -25.39 47.39 13.93
CA TRP A 196 -23.99 46.97 13.78
C TRP A 196 -23.06 47.55 14.85
N GLN A 197 -23.25 48.81 15.24
CA GLN A 197 -22.43 49.44 16.27
C GLN A 197 -22.66 48.79 17.63
N GLU A 198 -23.92 48.59 18.02
CA GLU A 198 -24.26 47.94 19.29
C GLU A 198 -23.85 46.47 19.30
N ALA A 199 -23.95 45.78 18.15
CA ALA A 199 -23.48 44.41 18.00
C ALA A 199 -21.95 44.31 18.17
N ASP A 200 -21.19 45.28 17.65
CA ASP A 200 -19.74 45.32 17.80
C ASP A 200 -19.31 45.56 19.26
N GLU A 201 -19.99 46.47 19.95
CA GLU A 201 -19.80 46.68 21.38
C GLU A 201 -20.19 45.46 22.22
N GLU A 202 -21.30 44.80 21.86
CA GLU A 202 -21.73 43.57 22.54
C GLU A 202 -20.73 42.44 22.31
N THR A 203 -20.19 42.31 21.09
CA THR A 203 -19.13 41.35 20.78
C THR A 203 -17.93 41.55 21.69
N PHE A 204 -17.46 42.79 21.85
CA PHE A 204 -16.36 43.09 22.76
C PHE A 204 -16.69 42.81 24.23
N LYS A 205 -17.92 43.13 24.69
CA LYS A 205 -18.37 42.79 26.04
C LYS A 205 -18.35 41.29 26.30
N LYS A 206 -18.76 40.48 25.31
CA LYS A 206 -18.72 39.02 25.42
C LYS A 206 -17.29 38.50 25.46
N MET A 207 -16.38 39.09 24.69
CA MET A 207 -14.97 38.75 24.77
C MET A 207 -14.35 39.11 26.14
N LEU A 208 -14.74 40.25 26.73
CA LEU A 208 -14.35 40.58 28.11
C LEU A 208 -14.92 39.60 29.14
N GLU A 209 -16.15 39.12 28.92
CA GLU A 209 -16.79 38.11 29.77
C GLU A 209 -16.00 36.79 29.75
N VAL A 210 -15.62 36.31 28.56
CA VAL A 210 -14.78 35.12 28.37
C VAL A 210 -13.40 35.30 29.03
N ALA A 211 -12.78 36.47 28.92
CA ALA A 211 -11.49 36.73 29.54
C ALA A 211 -11.54 36.92 31.07
N GLY A 212 -12.74 37.07 31.64
CA GLY A 212 -12.95 37.44 33.05
C GLY A 212 -12.51 38.87 33.36
N ARG A 213 -12.60 39.78 32.39
CA ARG A 213 -12.05 41.15 32.45
C ARG A 213 -13.08 42.26 32.28
N GLN A 214 -14.32 41.99 32.67
CA GLN A 214 -15.43 42.95 32.57
C GLN A 214 -15.17 44.23 33.37
N LYS A 215 -14.41 44.14 34.48
CA LYS A 215 -14.09 45.30 35.33
C LYS A 215 -13.00 46.18 34.73
N GLU A 216 -12.05 45.59 34.03
CA GLU A 216 -10.91 46.26 33.41
C GLU A 216 -11.27 46.91 32.09
N GLY A 217 -12.24 46.36 31.35
CA GLY A 217 -12.75 46.95 30.12
C GLY A 217 -11.81 46.87 28.91
N CYS A 218 -10.66 46.21 29.04
CA CYS A 218 -9.70 45.97 27.96
C CYS A 218 -9.18 44.54 28.00
N LEU A 219 -8.72 44.02 26.86
CA LEU A 219 -8.03 42.73 26.74
C LEU A 219 -6.51 42.94 26.75
N LYS A 220 -5.77 41.95 27.24
CA LYS A 220 -4.30 41.89 27.17
C LYS A 220 -3.91 40.68 26.34
N ASN A 221 -2.64 40.65 25.93
CA ASN A 221 -2.11 39.55 25.14
C ASN A 221 -2.27 38.20 25.86
N GLU A 222 -2.11 38.16 27.18
CA GLU A 222 -2.22 36.92 27.97
C GLU A 222 -3.67 36.42 28.09
N ASP A 223 -4.67 37.25 27.79
CA ASP A 223 -6.08 36.85 27.83
C ASP A 223 -6.49 36.07 26.59
N ILE A 224 -5.68 36.11 25.53
CA ILE A 224 -6.04 35.52 24.25
C ILE A 224 -6.14 34.00 24.32
N ASP A 225 -5.28 33.39 25.15
CA ASP A 225 -5.29 31.96 25.36
C ASP A 225 -6.56 31.47 26.07
N LYS A 226 -7.28 32.36 26.77
CA LYS A 226 -8.53 32.05 27.46
C LYS A 226 -9.74 31.94 26.53
N PHE A 227 -9.64 32.43 25.29
CA PHE A 227 -10.74 32.30 24.33
C PHE A 227 -10.82 30.87 23.81
N PHE A 228 -11.95 30.20 24.05
CA PHE A 228 -12.24 28.93 23.40
C PHE A 228 -12.57 29.17 21.93
N CYS A 229 -12.12 28.28 21.05
CA CYS A 229 -12.37 28.42 19.62
C CYS A 229 -13.87 28.35 19.30
N GLU A 230 -14.65 27.64 20.11
CA GLU A 230 -16.10 27.50 19.99
C GLU A 230 -16.82 28.84 20.20
N ASP A 231 -16.37 29.65 21.16
CA ASP A 231 -16.91 30.98 21.42
C ASP A 231 -16.62 31.93 20.25
N ILE A 232 -15.38 31.90 19.74
CA ILE A 232 -14.96 32.66 18.56
C ILE A 232 -15.79 32.24 17.33
N ARG A 233 -15.96 30.93 17.09
CA ARG A 233 -16.79 30.41 15.99
C ARG A 233 -18.24 30.83 16.12
N THR A 234 -18.80 30.84 17.33
CA THR A 234 -20.18 31.26 17.57
C THR A 234 -20.37 32.75 17.22
N ILE A 235 -19.47 33.61 17.69
CA ILE A 235 -19.46 35.04 17.34
C ILE A 235 -19.35 35.21 15.83
N ASP A 236 -18.39 34.55 15.20
CA ASP A 236 -18.16 34.64 13.76
C ASP A 236 -19.38 34.22 12.94
N GLN A 237 -19.97 33.06 13.25
CA GLN A 237 -21.15 32.55 12.56
C GLN A 237 -22.33 33.52 12.64
N LEU A 238 -22.53 34.18 13.78
CA LEU A 238 -23.56 35.21 13.91
C LEU A 238 -23.27 36.39 12.99
N TRP A 239 -22.05 36.93 13.02
CA TRP A 239 -21.65 38.05 12.16
C TRP A 239 -21.81 37.72 10.66
N VAL A 240 -21.30 36.56 10.23
CA VAL A 240 -21.39 36.08 8.85
C VAL A 240 -22.84 35.90 8.43
N LYS A 241 -23.66 35.24 9.25
CA LYS A 241 -25.07 34.96 8.94
C LYS A 241 -25.86 36.24 8.69
N TYR A 242 -25.79 37.20 9.60
CA TYR A 242 -26.62 38.40 9.53
C TYR A 242 -26.08 39.48 8.59
N SER A 243 -24.79 39.43 8.25
CA SER A 243 -24.18 40.32 7.25
C SER A 243 -24.18 39.73 5.84
N ASN A 244 -24.78 38.56 5.63
CA ASN A 244 -24.73 37.82 4.36
C ASN A 244 -23.29 37.56 3.87
N GLY A 245 -22.41 37.19 4.80
CA GLY A 245 -20.99 36.91 4.55
C GLY A 245 -20.12 38.14 4.37
N HIS A 246 -20.63 39.35 4.60
CA HIS A 246 -19.88 40.59 4.40
C HIS A 246 -18.98 40.96 5.58
N PHE A 247 -19.40 40.64 6.80
CA PHE A 247 -18.70 40.89 8.06
C PHE A 247 -18.46 39.58 8.82
N GLY A 248 -17.42 39.56 9.65
CA GLY A 248 -17.02 38.36 10.39
C GLY A 248 -15.51 38.28 10.59
N LEU A 249 -15.12 37.53 11.62
CA LEU A 249 -13.73 37.21 11.94
C LEU A 249 -13.10 36.30 10.89
N SER A 250 -13.86 35.35 10.34
CA SER A 250 -13.43 34.50 9.22
C SER A 250 -13.23 35.32 7.96
N VAL A 251 -14.10 36.30 7.69
CA VAL A 251 -13.93 37.24 6.57
C VAL A 251 -12.64 38.06 6.73
N GLN A 252 -12.41 38.62 7.93
CA GLN A 252 -11.17 39.33 8.26
C GLN A 252 -9.94 38.46 8.05
N ILE A 253 -9.93 37.26 8.61
CA ILE A 253 -8.77 36.36 8.55
C ILE A 253 -8.54 35.82 7.14
N HIS A 254 -9.59 35.58 6.35
CA HIS A 254 -9.44 35.22 4.95
C HIS A 254 -8.74 36.34 4.16
N ILE A 255 -9.14 37.60 4.38
CA ILE A 255 -8.48 38.76 3.75
C ILE A 255 -7.03 38.86 4.22
N TYR A 256 -6.76 38.74 5.53
CA TYR A 256 -5.40 38.77 6.07
C TYR A 256 -4.52 37.67 5.46
N LYS A 257 -5.00 36.42 5.39
CA LYS A 257 -4.31 35.29 4.74
C LYS A 257 -4.04 35.57 3.27
N SER A 258 -5.00 36.15 2.54
CA SER A 258 -4.84 36.45 1.11
C SER A 258 -3.72 37.47 0.80
N LEU A 259 -3.37 38.29 1.79
CA LEU A 259 -2.25 39.25 1.72
C LEU A 259 -0.91 38.65 2.17
N GLY A 260 -0.87 37.34 2.46
CA GLY A 260 0.30 36.63 2.98
C GLY A 260 0.37 36.57 4.51
N GLY A 261 -0.71 36.94 5.20
CA GLY A 261 -0.78 36.94 6.65
C GLY A 261 -0.60 35.54 7.25
N ALA A 262 0.25 35.44 8.26
CA ALA A 262 0.54 34.21 9.00
C ALA A 262 0.48 34.45 10.52
N ILE A 263 0.69 33.39 11.30
CA ILE A 263 0.70 33.45 12.79
C ILE A 263 1.78 34.42 13.29
N LYS A 264 2.94 34.46 12.61
CA LYS A 264 4.01 35.40 12.91
C LYS A 264 3.63 36.79 12.42
N TYR A 265 3.68 37.77 13.32
CA TYR A 265 3.39 39.17 13.01
C TYR A 265 4.33 39.72 11.93
N ASP A 266 3.75 40.34 10.91
CA ASP A 266 4.43 41.13 9.89
C ASP A 266 3.74 42.50 9.80
N SER A 267 4.49 43.57 10.10
CA SER A 267 3.93 44.92 10.18
C SER A 267 3.41 45.44 8.84
N LYS A 268 4.06 45.07 7.73
CA LYS A 268 3.65 45.52 6.40
C LYS A 268 2.34 44.85 6.01
N ILE A 269 2.26 43.52 6.19
CA ILE A 269 1.05 42.77 5.87
C ILE A 269 -0.13 43.21 6.75
N TRP A 270 0.12 43.49 8.03
CA TRP A 270 -0.91 43.99 8.96
C TRP A 270 -1.43 45.38 8.56
N GLN A 271 -0.55 46.26 8.09
CA GLN A 271 -0.92 47.57 7.55
C GLN A 271 -1.74 47.44 6.25
N ASP A 272 -1.30 46.59 5.31
CA ASP A 272 -2.01 46.32 4.05
C ASP A 272 -3.41 45.72 4.33
N PHE A 273 -3.52 44.86 5.35
CA PHE A 273 -4.81 44.33 5.83
C PHE A 273 -5.71 45.44 6.36
N GLY A 274 -5.19 46.32 7.22
CA GLY A 274 -5.93 47.47 7.75
C GLY A 274 -6.41 48.41 6.65
N ASP A 275 -5.59 48.65 5.61
CA ASP A 275 -5.99 49.44 4.44
C ASP A 275 -7.11 48.73 3.65
N ARG A 276 -7.01 47.40 3.49
CA ARG A 276 -7.96 46.58 2.72
C ARG A 276 -9.35 46.53 3.33
N ILE A 277 -9.45 46.44 4.66
CA ILE A 277 -10.73 46.41 5.37
C ILE A 277 -11.20 47.79 5.84
N GLY A 278 -10.43 48.85 5.58
CA GLY A 278 -10.83 50.23 5.86
C GLY A 278 -10.62 50.69 7.31
N TRP A 279 -9.69 50.08 8.04
CA TRP A 279 -9.30 50.52 9.40
C TRP A 279 -8.16 51.54 9.41
N ARG A 280 -7.58 51.86 8.26
CA ARG A 280 -6.50 52.83 8.14
C ARG A 280 -6.83 53.92 7.12
N ALA A 281 -6.44 55.15 7.45
CA ALA A 281 -6.50 56.30 6.57
C ALA A 281 -5.27 57.18 6.80
N ASN A 282 -4.67 57.71 5.73
CA ASN A 282 -3.47 58.55 5.81
C ASN A 282 -2.33 57.90 6.61
N ASN A 283 -2.11 56.60 6.42
CA ASN A 283 -1.12 55.78 7.15
C ASN A 283 -1.34 55.66 8.67
N GLN A 284 -2.49 56.08 9.19
CA GLN A 284 -2.84 56.00 10.61
C GLN A 284 -4.03 55.06 10.81
N TRP A 285 -4.00 54.29 11.90
CA TRP A 285 -5.15 53.50 12.35
C TRP A 285 -6.27 54.42 12.81
N LEU A 286 -7.50 54.10 12.39
CA LEU A 286 -8.68 54.85 12.78
C LEU A 286 -8.98 54.60 14.25
N TRP A 287 -9.34 55.66 14.96
CA TRP A 287 -9.94 55.52 16.30
C TRP A 287 -11.30 54.85 16.17
N TYR A 288 -11.69 54.02 17.16
CA TYR A 288 -12.97 53.31 17.13
C TYR A 288 -14.18 54.21 16.87
N ARG A 289 -14.16 55.44 17.40
CA ARG A 289 -15.20 56.45 17.17
C ARG A 289 -15.39 56.88 15.70
N TYR A 290 -14.46 56.55 14.82
CA TYR A 290 -14.47 56.85 13.38
C TYR A 290 -14.72 55.61 12.50
N ILE A 291 -14.99 54.46 13.11
CA ILE A 291 -15.36 53.24 12.37
C ILE A 291 -16.73 53.42 11.70
N ASN A 292 -16.86 52.88 10.49
CA ASN A 292 -18.09 52.96 9.71
C ASN A 292 -18.97 51.73 9.98
N PHE A 293 -20.05 51.93 10.75
CA PHE A 293 -20.99 50.85 11.10
C PHE A 293 -22.10 50.63 10.06
N SER A 294 -21.94 51.09 8.83
CA SER A 294 -22.88 50.82 7.74
C SER A 294 -22.45 49.62 6.91
N THR A 295 -23.41 48.99 6.23
CA THR A 295 -23.15 47.89 5.28
C THR A 295 -22.40 48.34 4.02
N ALA A 296 -22.22 49.65 3.80
CA ALA A 296 -21.38 50.19 2.74
C ALA A 296 -19.88 50.12 3.07
N ALA A 297 -19.51 49.76 4.30
CA ALA A 297 -18.13 49.52 4.67
C ALA A 297 -17.54 48.32 3.90
N PRO A 298 -16.20 48.23 3.74
CA PRO A 298 -15.56 47.11 3.06
C PRO A 298 -15.86 45.75 3.74
N ALA A 299 -15.71 44.66 2.98
CA ALA A 299 -15.80 43.32 3.54
C ALA A 299 -14.76 43.14 4.67
N GLY A 300 -15.17 42.51 5.78
CA GLY A 300 -14.34 42.34 6.97
C GLY A 300 -14.17 43.59 7.84
N HIS A 301 -14.83 44.72 7.54
CA HIS A 301 -14.69 45.94 8.35
C HIS A 301 -15.17 45.77 9.80
N LEU A 302 -16.11 44.86 10.04
CA LEU A 302 -16.64 44.54 11.38
C LEU A 302 -16.52 43.03 11.65
N PRO A 303 -16.42 42.61 12.93
CA PRO A 303 -16.33 43.45 14.14
C PRO A 303 -14.98 44.16 14.30
N ALA A 304 -14.96 45.38 14.83
CA ALA A 304 -13.79 46.25 14.94
C ALA A 304 -13.32 46.46 16.39
N ARG A 305 -14.24 46.55 17.36
CA ARG A 305 -13.91 46.95 18.74
C ARG A 305 -12.92 46.02 19.43
N ILE A 306 -12.97 44.73 19.10
CA ILE A 306 -12.08 43.70 19.67
C ILE A 306 -10.61 43.89 19.28
N TRP A 307 -10.33 44.70 18.27
CA TRP A 307 -8.99 44.98 17.74
C TRP A 307 -8.37 46.29 18.27
N ASP A 308 -9.11 47.03 19.09
CA ASP A 308 -8.66 48.26 19.74
C ASP A 308 -7.96 47.91 21.07
N ASP A 309 -6.75 48.43 21.26
CA ASP A 309 -5.95 48.20 22.47
C ASP A 309 -6.24 49.21 23.59
N TRP A 310 -7.03 50.25 23.30
CA TRP A 310 -7.39 51.35 24.21
C TRP A 310 -6.19 52.11 24.81
N GLY A 311 -4.98 51.84 24.31
CA GLY A 311 -3.71 52.44 24.73
C GLY A 311 -3.29 53.62 23.86
N GLY A 312 -4.09 53.98 22.86
CA GLY A 312 -3.88 55.14 22.00
C GLY A 312 -3.46 54.81 20.56
N GLY A 313 -3.44 53.53 20.18
CA GLY A 313 -2.99 53.09 18.85
C GLY A 313 -4.08 53.07 17.77
N GLY A 314 -5.37 53.08 18.14
CA GLY A 314 -6.51 52.93 17.22
C GLY A 314 -6.91 51.47 16.98
N VAL A 315 -7.93 51.26 16.14
CA VAL A 315 -8.42 49.93 15.75
C VAL A 315 -7.33 49.22 14.95
N GLY A 316 -6.98 47.99 15.32
CA GLY A 316 -5.89 47.22 14.71
C GLY A 316 -4.62 47.16 15.57
N SER A 317 -4.60 47.82 16.73
CA SER A 317 -3.46 47.79 17.66
C SER A 317 -3.37 46.49 18.45
N PHE A 318 -4.48 45.75 18.59
CA PHE A 318 -4.53 44.46 19.27
C PHE A 318 -4.36 43.28 18.30
N TYR A 319 -3.19 43.18 17.66
CA TYR A 319 -2.91 42.18 16.63
C TYR A 319 -2.93 40.73 17.14
N SER A 320 -2.67 40.54 18.43
CA SER A 320 -2.48 39.22 19.02
C SER A 320 -3.71 38.32 18.87
N LEU A 321 -4.92 38.88 18.71
CA LEU A 321 -6.11 38.08 18.44
C LEU A 321 -6.01 37.32 17.10
N ALA A 322 -5.31 37.87 16.10
CA ALA A 322 -5.18 37.24 14.78
C ALA A 322 -4.49 35.87 14.86
N SER A 323 -3.47 35.71 15.70
CA SER A 323 -2.80 34.42 15.88
C SER A 323 -3.74 33.36 16.46
N LYS A 324 -4.65 33.76 17.35
CA LYS A 324 -5.68 32.88 17.92
C LYS A 324 -6.74 32.50 16.89
N LEU A 325 -7.19 33.43 16.06
CA LEU A 325 -8.13 33.11 14.99
C LEU A 325 -7.52 32.11 14.00
N LEU A 326 -6.24 32.30 13.67
CA LEU A 326 -5.48 31.38 12.83
C LEU A 326 -5.33 29.99 13.46
N SER A 327 -5.01 29.90 14.76
CA SER A 327 -4.86 28.61 15.44
C SER A 327 -6.20 27.88 15.65
N CYS A 328 -7.30 28.62 15.78
CA CYS A 328 -8.65 28.08 15.87
C CYS A 328 -9.22 27.59 14.53
N ASN A 329 -8.48 27.76 13.42
CA ASN A 329 -8.95 27.51 12.05
C ASN A 329 -10.29 28.19 11.76
N ILE A 330 -10.41 29.45 12.21
CA ILE A 330 -11.42 30.39 11.71
C ILE A 330 -11.03 30.78 10.27
#